data_AF-A0A2S6A721-F1
#
_entry.id   AF-A0A2S6A721-F1
#
_cell.length_a   1.000
_cell.length_b   1.000
_cell.length_c   1.000
_cell.angle_alpha   90.00
_cell.angle_beta   90.00
_cell.angle_gamma   90.00
#
_symmetry.space_group_name_H-M   'P 1'
#
loop_
_entity.id
_entity.type
_entity.pdbx_description
1 polymer ?
#
loop_
_entity_poly.entity_id
_entity_poly.type
_entity_poly.pdbx_seq_one_letter_code
_entity_poly.pdbx_strand_id
1 'polypeptide(L)'
;TQSAIPTQTGHRPDPDLSRLLEPKPKSRKPLLLGGVGALVAVGLAAGIGVWATQGNSGGTGPATTSASAAATTTAAAAYTSVAQAREANPTFAGKTITIVDVTNDGKLAIYLEGTPQTKFLEDLGFVYNLNYSKKGDEPSPRPISDTDYDAFKFSDDSYVLAVRSDKSAGGGGLLGLPFQLTSSRATVVPLDDASTVAAIRNWGANSEQAMLTKLVPLLHDRIR
;
A
#
# COMPACT_ATOMS: atom_id res chain seq x y z
N THR A 1 75.48 -23.55 -29.53
CA THR A 1 75.73 -24.02 -28.14
C THR A 1 74.67 -23.42 -27.25
N GLN A 2 73.84 -24.28 -26.61
CA GLN A 2 72.96 -24.07 -25.43
C GLN A 2 71.96 -22.88 -25.44
N SER A 3 70.75 -22.94 -24.88
CA SER A 3 69.98 -23.94 -24.14
C SER A 3 68.52 -23.48 -24.13
N ALA A 4 67.59 -24.44 -24.06
CA ALA A 4 66.15 -24.25 -24.00
C ALA A 4 65.64 -24.02 -22.56
N ILE A 5 64.56 -23.23 -22.40
CA ILE A 5 63.50 -23.40 -21.38
C ILE A 5 62.17 -22.88 -21.97
N PRO A 6 61.13 -23.72 -22.15
CA PRO A 6 59.78 -23.26 -22.48
C PRO A 6 58.90 -23.08 -21.23
N THR A 7 58.17 -21.97 -21.18
CA THR A 7 57.16 -21.64 -20.15
C THR A 7 55.86 -22.39 -20.40
N GLN A 8 55.37 -23.03 -19.34
CA GLN A 8 54.19 -23.89 -19.26
C GLN A 8 52.88 -23.08 -19.23
N THR A 9 52.03 -23.23 -20.24
CA THR A 9 50.66 -22.69 -20.29
C THR A 9 49.68 -23.75 -19.79
N GLY A 10 49.07 -23.52 -18.62
CA GLY A 10 48.05 -24.38 -18.04
C GLY A 10 46.71 -24.22 -18.74
N HIS A 11 46.26 -25.29 -19.39
CA HIS A 11 44.95 -25.46 -20.01
C HIS A 11 43.94 -25.88 -18.92
N ARG A 12 42.89 -25.06 -18.70
CA ARG A 12 41.79 -25.35 -17.78
C ARG A 12 40.64 -25.95 -18.62
N PRO A 13 40.17 -27.18 -18.34
CA PRO A 13 39.05 -27.76 -19.07
C PRO A 13 37.72 -27.16 -18.62
N ASP A 14 36.88 -26.82 -19.60
CA ASP A 14 35.50 -26.38 -19.43
C ASP A 14 34.63 -27.49 -18.80
N PRO A 15 33.70 -27.16 -17.89
CA PRO A 15 32.71 -28.10 -17.40
C PRO A 15 31.64 -28.37 -18.46
N ASP A 16 31.62 -29.61 -18.94
CA ASP A 16 30.63 -30.20 -19.84
C ASP A 16 29.21 -30.11 -19.24
N LEU A 17 28.39 -29.23 -19.83
CA LEU A 17 27.01 -28.94 -19.45
C LEU A 17 26.02 -30.07 -19.85
N SER A 18 26.50 -31.19 -20.38
CA SER A 18 25.67 -32.29 -20.87
C SER A 18 25.09 -33.20 -19.76
N ARG A 19 25.32 -32.92 -18.48
CA ARG A 19 24.86 -33.77 -17.35
C ARG A 19 23.65 -33.26 -16.56
N LEU A 20 23.09 -32.09 -16.89
CA LEU A 20 21.96 -31.52 -16.14
C LEU A 20 20.57 -31.87 -16.68
N LEU A 21 20.49 -32.70 -17.73
CA LEU A 21 19.22 -33.16 -18.31
C LEU A 21 18.91 -34.64 -18.00
N GLU A 22 19.35 -35.15 -16.86
CA GLU A 22 19.04 -36.52 -16.43
C GLU A 22 17.79 -36.51 -15.51
N PRO A 23 16.64 -37.06 -15.92
CA PRO A 23 15.46 -37.17 -15.08
C PRO A 23 15.51 -38.49 -14.28
N LYS A 24 15.35 -38.45 -12.95
CA LYS A 24 15.30 -39.68 -12.13
C LYS A 24 14.20 -39.62 -11.02
N PRO A 25 13.51 -40.75 -10.72
CA PRO A 25 12.05 -40.77 -10.52
C PRO A 25 11.54 -40.81 -9.07
N LYS A 26 10.21 -40.64 -8.98
CA LYS A 26 9.26 -40.80 -7.85
C LYS A 26 9.54 -41.99 -6.92
N SER A 27 9.42 -41.76 -5.61
CA SER A 27 9.17 -42.77 -4.58
C SER A 27 8.24 -42.22 -3.48
N ARG A 28 7.36 -43.07 -2.92
CA ARG A 28 6.20 -42.76 -2.07
C ARG A 28 6.42 -43.20 -0.60
N LYS A 29 6.09 -42.30 0.37
CA LYS A 29 5.47 -42.53 1.72
C LYS A 29 6.22 -43.39 2.79
N PRO A 30 5.83 -43.45 4.11
CA PRO A 30 4.99 -42.58 4.99
C PRO A 30 5.52 -42.32 6.47
N LEU A 31 4.83 -41.41 7.19
CA LEU A 31 4.47 -41.32 8.65
C LEU A 31 5.51 -41.26 9.81
N LEU A 32 5.34 -40.31 10.76
CA LEU A 32 5.25 -40.43 12.25
C LEU A 32 5.10 -39.01 12.89
N LEU A 33 3.99 -38.66 13.57
CA LEU A 33 3.78 -38.59 15.05
C LEU A 33 4.92 -37.86 15.80
N GLY A 34 4.75 -36.87 16.69
CA GLY A 34 3.63 -36.20 17.36
C GLY A 34 4.21 -35.27 18.46
N GLY A 35 3.42 -34.38 19.08
CA GLY A 35 3.90 -33.60 20.24
C GLY A 35 3.04 -32.38 20.62
N VAL A 36 2.34 -32.50 21.75
CA VAL A 36 1.34 -31.60 22.36
C VAL A 36 1.97 -30.36 23.03
N GLY A 37 1.27 -29.22 23.02
CA GLY A 37 1.48 -28.09 23.93
C GLY A 37 0.26 -27.18 24.02
N ALA A 38 -0.55 -27.37 25.07
CA ALA A 38 -1.76 -26.60 25.34
C ALA A 38 -1.46 -25.27 26.04
N LEU A 39 -2.13 -24.19 25.64
CA LEU A 39 -2.33 -23.01 26.49
C LEU A 39 -3.81 -22.60 26.48
N VAL A 40 -4.38 -22.66 27.67
CA VAL A 40 -5.73 -22.24 28.03
C VAL A 40 -5.71 -20.72 28.21
N ALA A 41 -6.64 -20.01 27.57
CA ALA A 41 -7.06 -18.68 28.00
C ALA A 41 -8.59 -18.62 27.97
N VAL A 42 -9.17 -18.65 29.17
CA VAL A 42 -10.59 -18.41 29.46
C VAL A 42 -10.81 -16.90 29.54
N GLY A 43 -11.86 -16.39 28.90
CA GLY A 43 -12.36 -15.04 29.07
C GLY A 43 -13.73 -14.87 28.42
N LEU A 44 -14.80 -15.10 29.20
CA LEU A 44 -16.21 -14.92 28.87
C LEU A 44 -16.61 -13.43 28.69
N ALA A 45 -17.53 -13.15 27.75
CA ALA A 45 -18.80 -12.43 27.95
C ALA A 45 -19.39 -12.03 26.58
N ALA A 46 -20.48 -12.66 26.11
CA ALA A 46 -21.88 -12.26 26.29
C ALA A 46 -22.36 -11.20 25.26
N GLY A 47 -23.20 -11.64 24.32
CA GLY A 47 -23.89 -10.78 23.34
C GLY A 47 -24.65 -11.60 22.31
N ILE A 48 -25.91 -11.92 22.64
CA ILE A 48 -26.80 -12.85 21.98
C ILE A 48 -27.54 -12.13 20.85
N GLY A 49 -27.70 -12.77 19.69
CA GLY A 49 -28.49 -12.25 18.57
C GLY A 49 -28.76 -13.31 17.50
N VAL A 50 -29.46 -14.38 17.88
CA VAL A 50 -30.01 -15.37 16.95
C VAL A 50 -31.31 -14.82 16.37
N TRP A 51 -31.44 -14.79 15.04
CA TRP A 51 -32.73 -14.97 14.37
C TRP A 51 -32.59 -16.06 13.31
N ALA A 52 -33.43 -17.08 13.46
CA ALA A 52 -33.49 -18.30 12.67
C ALA A 52 -34.57 -18.20 11.58
N THR A 53 -34.39 -18.95 10.50
CA THR A 53 -35.40 -19.79 9.79
C THR A 53 -34.67 -20.48 8.62
N GLN A 54 -34.18 -21.71 8.77
CA GLN A 54 -34.84 -23.02 8.63
C GLN A 54 -35.10 -23.44 7.16
N GLY A 55 -34.35 -24.46 6.72
CA GLY A 55 -34.51 -25.18 5.45
C GLY A 55 -33.58 -26.40 5.40
N ASN A 56 -34.14 -27.57 5.68
CA ASN A 56 -33.53 -28.88 5.89
C ASN A 56 -32.98 -29.52 4.61
N SER A 57 -31.81 -30.20 4.66
CA SER A 57 -31.54 -31.58 4.18
C SER A 57 -30.02 -31.84 4.04
N GLY A 58 -29.55 -32.96 4.60
CA GLY A 58 -28.14 -33.26 4.86
C GLY A 58 -27.30 -33.79 3.68
N GLY A 59 -26.02 -33.99 3.98
CA GLY A 59 -25.06 -34.65 3.08
C GLY A 59 -23.61 -34.34 3.48
N THR A 60 -22.94 -35.35 4.02
CA THR A 60 -21.57 -35.37 4.55
C THR A 60 -20.51 -35.10 3.48
N GLY A 61 -19.60 -34.15 3.73
CA GLY A 61 -18.36 -33.98 2.97
C GLY A 61 -17.35 -33.12 3.76
N PRO A 62 -16.07 -33.52 3.89
CA PRO A 62 -15.10 -32.75 4.66
C PRO A 62 -14.62 -31.57 3.79
N ALA A 63 -15.28 -30.42 3.92
CA ALA A 63 -14.75 -29.17 3.41
C ALA A 63 -13.61 -28.73 4.33
N THR A 64 -12.38 -28.77 3.79
CA THR A 64 -11.19 -28.14 4.34
C THR A 64 -11.52 -26.72 4.82
N THR A 65 -11.60 -26.54 6.13
CA THR A 65 -11.67 -25.22 6.75
C THR A 65 -10.28 -24.59 6.63
N SER A 66 -10.05 -23.90 5.52
CA SER A 66 -8.98 -22.90 5.49
C SER A 66 -9.37 -21.84 6.51
N ALA A 67 -8.70 -21.87 7.65
CA ALA A 67 -8.73 -20.79 8.62
C ALA A 67 -8.16 -19.55 7.92
N SER A 68 -9.07 -18.76 7.33
CA SER A 68 -8.80 -17.35 7.07
C SER A 68 -8.61 -16.72 8.43
N ALA A 69 -7.35 -16.51 8.79
CA ALA A 69 -6.98 -15.71 9.94
C ALA A 69 -7.78 -14.41 9.84
N ALA A 70 -8.67 -14.20 10.79
CA ALA A 70 -9.39 -12.96 10.94
C ALA A 70 -8.35 -11.85 11.05
N ALA A 71 -8.11 -11.14 9.95
CA ALA A 71 -7.57 -9.82 10.04
C ALA A 71 -8.61 -9.03 10.84
N THR A 72 -8.28 -8.72 12.09
CA THR A 72 -8.97 -7.69 12.86
C THR A 72 -8.75 -6.38 12.12
N THR A 73 -9.51 -6.16 11.06
CA THR A 73 -9.84 -4.81 10.63
C THR A 73 -10.73 -4.32 11.75
N THR A 74 -10.13 -3.63 12.73
CA THR A 74 -10.86 -2.63 13.51
C THR A 74 -11.74 -1.91 12.50
N ALA A 75 -13.06 -2.08 12.62
CA ALA A 75 -14.00 -1.47 11.72
C ALA A 75 -13.78 0.03 11.84
N ALA A 76 -12.99 0.56 10.90
CA ALA A 76 -12.71 1.96 10.78
C ALA A 76 -14.07 2.65 10.74
N ALA A 77 -14.27 3.64 11.60
CA ALA A 77 -15.51 4.40 11.62
C ALA A 77 -15.74 4.94 10.20
N ALA A 78 -16.69 4.34 9.49
CA ALA A 78 -17.04 4.77 8.14
C ALA A 78 -17.86 6.04 8.32
N TYR A 79 -17.24 7.19 8.08
CA TYR A 79 -17.93 8.46 8.11
C TYR A 79 -18.96 8.51 6.97
N THR A 80 -20.15 9.06 7.25
CA THR A 80 -21.23 9.17 6.26
C THR A 80 -21.23 10.51 5.52
N SER A 81 -20.43 11.48 5.99
CA SER A 81 -20.22 12.77 5.35
C SER A 81 -18.87 13.39 5.71
N VAL A 82 -18.41 14.34 4.89
CA VAL A 82 -17.18 15.12 5.14
C VAL A 82 -17.28 15.97 6.41
N ALA A 83 -18.45 16.55 6.69
CA ALA A 83 -18.66 17.35 7.89
C ALA A 83 -18.50 16.51 9.17
N GLN A 84 -19.09 15.32 9.20
CA GLN A 84 -18.93 14.37 10.30
C GLN A 84 -17.46 13.95 10.46
N ALA A 85 -16.78 13.65 9.36
CA ALA A 85 -15.36 13.31 9.37
C ALA A 85 -14.50 14.46 9.94
N ARG A 86 -14.75 15.70 9.53
CA ARG A 86 -14.04 16.87 10.07
C ARG A 86 -14.26 17.05 11.57
N GLU A 87 -15.51 16.95 12.03
CA GLU A 87 -15.86 17.10 13.46
C GLU A 87 -15.22 16.02 14.33
N ALA A 88 -15.16 14.78 13.82
CA ALA A 88 -14.53 13.67 14.52
C ALA A 88 -12.99 13.75 14.53
N ASN A 89 -12.40 14.52 13.62
CA ASN A 89 -10.95 14.61 13.43
C ASN A 89 -10.45 16.07 13.49
N PRO A 90 -10.56 16.76 14.65
CA PRO A 90 -10.13 18.15 14.77
C PRO A 90 -8.63 18.36 14.57
N THR A 91 -7.81 17.30 14.68
CA THR A 91 -6.36 17.34 14.45
C THR A 91 -5.95 17.64 13.01
N PHE A 92 -6.88 17.46 12.05
CA PHE A 92 -6.64 17.80 10.65
C PHE A 92 -6.66 19.32 10.41
N ALA A 93 -7.35 20.07 11.27
CA ALA A 93 -7.55 21.49 11.12
C ALA A 93 -6.22 22.25 11.01
N GLY A 94 -6.03 22.96 9.90
CA GLY A 94 -4.85 23.81 9.68
C GLY A 94 -3.58 23.07 9.27
N LYS A 95 -3.59 21.73 9.20
CA LYS A 95 -2.43 20.96 8.72
C LYS A 95 -2.29 21.11 7.21
N THR A 96 -1.07 21.30 6.74
CA THR A 96 -0.80 21.38 5.30
C THR A 96 -0.73 19.97 4.69
N ILE A 97 -1.46 19.74 3.60
CA ILE A 97 -1.42 18.46 2.87
C ILE A 97 -1.16 18.69 1.37
N THR A 98 -0.44 17.76 0.74
CA THR A 98 -0.24 17.70 -0.71
C THR A 98 -0.51 16.29 -1.22
N ILE A 99 -1.17 16.14 -2.37
CA ILE A 99 -1.36 14.84 -3.01
C ILE A 99 -0.33 14.67 -4.13
N VAL A 100 0.41 13.57 -4.08
CA VAL A 100 1.39 13.18 -5.09
C VAL A 100 1.00 11.82 -5.67
N ASP A 101 0.79 11.77 -6.97
CA ASP A 101 0.59 10.53 -7.72
C ASP A 101 1.94 9.88 -8.04
N VAL A 102 2.03 8.58 -7.76
CA VAL A 102 3.21 7.74 -8.03
C VAL A 102 2.78 6.59 -8.95
N THR A 103 3.25 6.63 -10.19
CA THR A 103 2.90 5.61 -11.20
C THR A 103 3.84 4.41 -11.17
N ASN A 104 3.49 3.34 -11.90
CA ASN A 104 4.29 2.11 -11.96
C ASN A 104 5.72 2.31 -12.48
N ASP A 105 5.89 3.31 -13.33
CA ASP A 105 7.14 3.73 -13.94
C ASP A 105 7.95 4.68 -13.03
N GLY A 106 7.52 4.90 -11.79
CA GLY A 106 8.22 5.74 -10.81
C GLY A 106 8.08 7.24 -11.07
N LYS A 107 7.25 7.63 -12.05
CA LYS A 107 6.97 9.03 -12.34
C LYS A 107 6.09 9.63 -11.26
N LEU A 108 6.32 10.91 -11.04
CA LEU A 108 5.63 11.71 -10.03
C LEU A 108 4.77 12.76 -10.70
N ALA A 109 3.55 12.93 -10.21
CA ALA A 109 2.70 14.05 -10.60
C ALA A 109 2.01 14.64 -9.37
N ILE A 110 1.86 15.95 -9.30
CA ILE A 110 1.27 16.65 -8.15
C ILE A 110 -0.14 17.09 -8.50
N TYR A 111 -1.11 16.80 -7.65
CA TYR A 111 -2.44 17.40 -7.80
C TYR A 111 -2.36 18.87 -7.46
N LEU A 112 -2.91 19.69 -8.34
CA LEU A 112 -2.97 21.13 -8.13
C LEU A 112 -4.21 21.50 -7.32
N GLU A 113 -4.11 22.59 -6.57
CA GLU A 113 -5.23 23.19 -5.85
C GLU A 113 -6.42 23.47 -6.77
N GLY A 114 -7.63 23.44 -6.22
CA GLY A 114 -8.87 23.73 -6.97
C GLY A 114 -9.42 22.52 -7.74
N THR A 115 -8.86 21.33 -7.54
CA THR A 115 -9.46 20.08 -8.02
C THR A 115 -10.44 19.50 -7.00
N PRO A 116 -11.40 18.65 -7.41
CA PRO A 116 -12.32 17.99 -6.47
C PRO A 116 -11.60 17.21 -5.36
N GLN A 117 -10.48 16.56 -5.70
CA GLN A 117 -9.63 15.81 -4.78
C GLN A 117 -9.06 16.70 -3.68
N THR A 118 -8.53 17.87 -4.06
CA THR A 118 -7.94 18.81 -3.09
C THR A 118 -9.03 19.47 -2.26
N LYS A 119 -10.18 19.79 -2.88
CA LYS A 119 -11.34 20.36 -2.19
C LYS A 119 -11.87 19.44 -1.09
N PHE A 120 -11.95 18.14 -1.34
CA PHE A 120 -12.32 17.17 -0.32
C PHE A 120 -11.41 17.23 0.92
N LEU A 121 -10.09 17.34 0.73
CA LEU A 121 -9.15 17.48 1.85
C LEU A 121 -9.31 18.82 2.57
N GLU A 122 -9.53 19.90 1.84
CA GLU A 122 -9.81 21.22 2.41
C GLU A 122 -11.11 21.20 3.24
N ASP A 123 -12.16 20.54 2.75
CA ASP A 123 -13.44 20.40 3.44
C ASP A 123 -13.31 19.52 4.70
N LEU A 124 -12.33 18.61 4.77
CA LEU A 124 -11.96 17.90 5.98
C LEU A 124 -11.23 18.77 7.02
N GLY A 125 -10.81 19.98 6.64
CA GLY A 125 -10.12 20.95 7.51
C GLY A 125 -8.62 21.11 7.22
N PHE A 126 -8.07 20.38 6.25
CA PHE A 126 -6.68 20.60 5.85
C PHE A 126 -6.53 21.93 5.10
N VAL A 127 -5.30 22.43 5.07
CA VAL A 127 -4.91 23.53 4.18
C VAL A 127 -4.13 22.92 3.02
N TYR A 128 -4.55 23.16 1.78
CA TYR A 128 -3.78 22.67 0.64
C TYR A 128 -2.49 23.46 0.46
N ASN A 129 -1.44 22.81 -0.02
CA ASN A 129 -0.15 23.46 -0.22
C ASN A 129 -0.20 24.48 -1.38
N LEU A 130 -0.15 25.76 -1.03
CA LEU A 130 -0.25 26.91 -1.94
C LEU A 130 0.93 27.02 -2.92
N ASN A 131 2.02 26.29 -2.72
CA ASN A 131 3.08 26.20 -3.73
C ASN A 131 2.62 25.45 -5.01
N TYR A 132 1.51 24.72 -4.91
CA TYR A 132 0.93 23.92 -5.97
C TYR A 132 -0.46 24.40 -6.39
N SER A 133 -0.70 25.71 -6.34
CA SER A 133 -1.91 26.31 -6.91
C SER A 133 -1.92 26.19 -8.44
N LYS A 134 -3.11 25.90 -8.98
CA LYS A 134 -3.33 25.81 -10.43
C LYS A 134 -3.14 27.18 -11.09
N LYS A 135 -2.31 27.24 -12.13
CA LYS A 135 -2.06 28.44 -12.95
C LYS A 135 -2.76 28.32 -14.30
N GLY A 136 -3.77 29.15 -14.53
CA GLY A 136 -4.57 29.13 -15.75
C GLY A 136 -5.23 27.76 -15.99
N ASP A 137 -5.11 27.25 -17.21
CA ASP A 137 -5.71 25.98 -17.62
C ASP A 137 -4.71 24.80 -17.59
N GLU A 138 -3.65 24.88 -16.77
CA GLU A 138 -2.71 23.77 -16.66
C GLU A 138 -3.39 22.46 -16.22
N PRO A 139 -2.98 21.30 -16.76
CA PRO A 139 -3.57 20.03 -16.38
C PRO A 139 -3.21 19.67 -14.93
N SER A 140 -4.14 18.98 -14.27
CA SER A 140 -3.93 18.39 -12.95
C SER A 140 -4.26 16.89 -13.01
N PRO A 141 -3.38 16.01 -12.51
CA PRO A 141 -2.13 16.30 -11.83
C PRO A 141 -1.02 16.81 -12.79
N ARG A 142 -0.15 17.69 -12.29
CA ARG A 142 0.99 18.23 -13.02
C ARG A 142 2.17 17.27 -12.94
N PRO A 143 2.68 16.74 -14.07
CA PRO A 143 3.87 15.90 -14.07
C PRO A 143 5.09 16.67 -13.52
N ILE A 144 5.92 15.98 -12.76
CA ILE A 144 7.22 16.49 -12.31
C ILE A 144 8.28 15.85 -13.18
N SER A 145 9.15 16.66 -13.77
CA SER A 145 10.27 16.17 -14.55
C SER A 145 11.27 15.43 -13.65
N ASP A 146 11.97 14.45 -14.22
CA ASP A 146 13.04 13.72 -13.54
C ASP A 146 14.30 14.56 -13.25
N THR A 147 14.27 15.84 -13.56
CA THR A 147 15.34 16.80 -13.29
C THR A 147 14.90 17.90 -12.32
N ASP A 148 13.61 18.01 -12.03
CA ASP A 148 13.01 19.04 -11.17
C ASP A 148 12.80 18.53 -9.73
N TYR A 149 13.69 17.65 -9.26
CA TYR A 149 13.53 16.98 -7.97
C TYR A 149 13.79 17.88 -6.76
N ASP A 150 14.56 18.96 -6.91
CA ASP A 150 14.69 20.04 -5.91
C ASP A 150 13.44 20.97 -5.84
N ALA A 151 12.46 20.74 -6.73
CA ALA A 151 11.24 21.55 -6.83
C ALA A 151 10.16 21.14 -5.82
N PHE A 152 10.33 20.05 -5.06
CA PHE A 152 9.37 19.72 -4.03
C PHE A 152 9.39 20.78 -2.92
N LYS A 153 8.38 21.64 -2.91
CA LYS A 153 8.15 22.67 -1.89
C LYS A 153 7.19 22.12 -0.83
N PHE A 154 7.64 21.09 -0.12
CA PHE A 154 6.95 20.62 1.09
C PHE A 154 7.47 21.36 2.31
N SER A 155 6.58 21.73 3.22
CA SER A 155 6.98 22.27 4.52
C SER A 155 7.36 21.14 5.47
N ASP A 156 8.24 21.41 6.43
CA ASP A 156 8.75 20.39 7.38
C ASP A 156 7.64 19.74 8.22
N ASP A 157 6.56 20.47 8.52
CA ASP A 157 5.38 19.96 9.26
C ASP A 157 4.18 19.68 8.35
N SER A 158 4.41 19.43 7.07
CA SER A 158 3.35 19.08 6.11
C SER A 158 3.19 17.58 5.93
N TYR A 159 2.04 17.18 5.39
CA TYR A 159 1.72 15.81 5.03
C TYR A 159 1.74 15.65 3.52
N VAL A 160 2.27 14.53 3.05
CA VAL A 160 2.24 14.17 1.63
C VAL A 160 1.47 12.88 1.48
N LEU A 161 0.29 12.96 0.87
CA LEU A 161 -0.50 11.80 0.49
C LEU A 161 0.08 11.22 -0.81
N ALA A 162 0.82 10.12 -0.69
CA ALA A 162 1.43 9.44 -1.83
C ALA A 162 0.44 8.42 -2.40
N VAL A 163 -0.22 8.74 -3.50
CA VAL A 163 -1.18 7.88 -4.20
C VAL A 163 -0.39 6.92 -5.07
N ARG A 164 -0.35 5.65 -4.66
CA ARG A 164 0.57 4.68 -5.23
C ARG A 164 -0.16 3.61 -6.01
N SER A 165 0.34 3.37 -7.21
CA SER A 165 -0.03 2.20 -8.01
C SER A 165 1.18 1.38 -8.44
N ASP A 166 2.36 1.67 -7.88
CA ASP A 166 3.60 1.02 -8.25
C ASP A 166 3.65 -0.44 -7.79
N LYS A 167 4.61 -1.20 -8.32
CA LYS A 167 4.76 -2.64 -8.00
C LYS A 167 5.00 -2.93 -6.51
N SER A 168 5.38 -1.92 -5.72
CA SER A 168 5.58 -2.04 -4.27
C SER A 168 4.39 -1.50 -3.45
N ALA A 169 3.31 -1.05 -4.11
CA ALA A 169 2.08 -0.65 -3.44
C ALA A 169 1.37 -1.86 -2.81
N GLY A 170 0.70 -1.62 -1.68
CA GLY A 170 -0.14 -2.59 -0.96
C GLY A 170 0.43 -3.00 0.40
N GLY A 171 1.68 -2.61 0.68
CA GLY A 171 2.34 -2.86 1.96
C GLY A 171 2.26 -1.70 2.96
N GLY A 172 1.75 -0.52 2.56
CA GLY A 172 1.64 0.66 3.42
C GLY A 172 2.98 1.23 3.89
N GLY A 173 4.09 0.74 3.34
CA GLY A 173 5.45 1.15 3.67
C GLY A 173 6.03 2.11 2.64
N LEU A 174 7.13 2.77 2.98
CA LEU A 174 7.80 3.74 2.10
C LEU A 174 8.73 3.09 1.06
N LEU A 175 8.87 1.76 1.09
CA LEU A 175 9.71 1.03 0.14
C LEU A 175 9.14 1.16 -1.28
N GLY A 176 10.00 1.52 -2.22
CA GLY A 176 9.63 1.75 -3.63
C GLY A 176 9.17 3.18 -3.93
N LEU A 177 9.01 4.03 -2.92
CA LEU A 177 8.82 5.45 -3.17
C LEU A 177 10.12 6.09 -3.67
N PRO A 178 10.02 7.03 -4.63
CA PRO A 178 11.18 7.80 -5.05
C PRO A 178 11.84 8.51 -3.87
N PHE A 179 13.18 8.56 -3.89
CA PHE A 179 14.00 9.05 -2.77
C PHE A 179 13.54 10.44 -2.30
N GLN A 180 13.16 11.31 -3.22
CA GLN A 180 12.70 12.68 -2.99
C GLN A 180 11.54 12.77 -2.00
N LEU A 181 10.61 11.80 -2.04
CA LEU A 181 9.48 11.75 -1.12
C LEU A 181 9.96 11.27 0.26
N THR A 182 10.78 10.21 0.27
CA THR A 182 11.29 9.58 1.48
C THR A 182 12.35 10.40 2.23
N SER A 183 13.05 11.29 1.52
CA SER A 183 14.06 12.19 2.08
C SER A 183 13.48 13.55 2.48
N SER A 184 12.22 13.82 2.11
CA SER A 184 11.54 15.04 2.52
C SER A 184 11.30 15.05 4.03
N ARG A 185 11.21 16.24 4.61
CA ARG A 185 10.86 16.40 6.03
C ARG A 185 9.36 16.24 6.30
N ALA A 186 8.56 16.27 5.24
CA ALA A 186 7.13 16.05 5.33
C ALA A 186 6.79 14.62 5.73
N THR A 187 5.68 14.44 6.44
CA THR A 187 5.17 13.11 6.79
C THR A 187 4.50 12.49 5.58
N VAL A 188 5.15 11.51 4.98
CA VAL A 188 4.60 10.77 3.83
C VAL A 188 3.60 9.73 4.30
N VAL A 189 2.40 9.79 3.74
CA VAL A 189 1.29 8.88 4.00
C VAL A 189 1.02 8.09 2.72
N PRO A 190 1.46 6.82 2.62
CA PRO A 190 1.19 5.97 1.48
C PRO A 190 -0.30 5.62 1.39
N LEU A 191 -0.88 5.86 0.22
CA LEU A 191 -2.21 5.41 -0.15
C LEU A 191 -2.08 4.36 -1.24
N ASP A 192 -2.23 3.12 -0.83
CA ASP A 192 -2.03 1.94 -1.68
C ASP A 192 -3.33 1.20 -2.02
N ASP A 193 -4.45 1.59 -1.39
CA ASP A 193 -5.73 0.92 -1.61
C ASP A 193 -6.23 1.18 -3.04
N ALA A 194 -6.39 0.11 -3.83
CA ALA A 194 -6.73 0.21 -5.24
C ALA A 194 -8.03 0.98 -5.49
N SER A 195 -9.03 0.84 -4.60
CA SER A 195 -10.31 1.53 -4.76
C SER A 195 -10.19 3.04 -4.53
N THR A 196 -9.39 3.44 -3.55
CA THR A 196 -9.15 4.84 -3.21
C THR A 196 -8.20 5.51 -4.21
N VAL A 197 -7.18 4.79 -4.67
CA VAL A 197 -6.28 5.24 -5.76
C VAL A 197 -7.09 5.50 -7.03
N ALA A 198 -7.95 4.56 -7.42
CA ALA A 198 -8.82 4.74 -8.59
C ALA A 198 -9.78 5.92 -8.40
N ALA A 199 -10.36 6.09 -7.21
CA ALA A 199 -11.24 7.21 -6.88
C ALA A 199 -10.55 8.58 -6.98
N ILE A 200 -9.28 8.67 -6.59
CA ILE A 200 -8.48 9.91 -6.70
C ILE A 200 -8.10 10.19 -8.17
N ARG A 201 -7.67 9.17 -8.92
CA ARG A 201 -7.26 9.33 -10.31
C ARG A 201 -8.42 9.61 -11.26
N ASN A 202 -9.58 9.04 -10.96
CA ASN A 202 -10.79 9.22 -11.74
C ASN A 202 -11.94 9.64 -10.82
N TRP A 203 -11.99 10.95 -10.53
CA TRP A 203 -13.00 11.49 -9.63
C TRP A 203 -14.41 11.32 -10.19
N GLY A 204 -15.31 10.77 -9.39
CA GLY A 204 -16.70 10.56 -9.76
C GLY A 204 -17.61 10.45 -8.55
N ALA A 205 -18.86 10.04 -8.79
CA ALA A 205 -19.93 10.04 -7.78
C ALA A 205 -19.61 9.24 -6.50
N ASN A 206 -18.76 8.20 -6.59
CA ASN A 206 -18.43 7.33 -5.47
C ASN A 206 -17.06 7.65 -4.84
N SER A 207 -16.32 8.62 -5.37
CA SER A 207 -14.94 8.90 -4.93
C SER A 207 -14.91 9.43 -3.50
N GLU A 208 -15.83 10.32 -3.15
CA GLU A 208 -15.95 10.88 -1.80
C GLU A 208 -16.22 9.78 -0.77
N GLN A 209 -17.19 8.89 -1.05
CA GLN A 209 -17.51 7.79 -0.14
C GLN A 209 -16.33 6.83 0.05
N ALA A 210 -15.56 6.55 -1.01
CA ALA A 210 -14.35 5.73 -0.91
C ALA A 210 -13.32 6.40 0.02
N MET A 211 -13.11 7.71 -0.10
CA MET A 211 -12.20 8.46 0.76
C MET A 211 -12.69 8.50 2.23
N LEU A 212 -13.97 8.76 2.47
CA LEU A 212 -14.54 8.76 3.82
C LEU A 212 -14.38 7.40 4.50
N THR A 213 -14.53 6.31 3.76
CA THR A 213 -14.50 4.94 4.30
C THR A 213 -13.08 4.43 4.52
N LYS A 214 -12.13 4.82 3.68
CA LYS A 214 -10.78 4.23 3.64
C LYS A 214 -9.67 5.23 3.92
N LEU A 215 -9.73 6.43 3.33
CA LEU A 215 -8.70 7.43 3.47
C LEU A 215 -8.76 8.14 4.83
N VAL A 216 -9.93 8.60 5.26
CA VAL A 216 -10.05 9.38 6.52
C VAL A 216 -9.55 8.58 7.73
N PRO A 217 -9.92 7.30 7.92
CA PRO A 217 -9.37 6.50 9.01
C PRO A 217 -7.85 6.32 8.90
N LEU A 218 -7.33 6.13 7.68
CA LEU A 218 -5.89 6.04 7.43
C LEU A 218 -5.16 7.33 7.79
N LEU A 219 -5.74 8.50 7.48
CA LEU A 219 -5.20 9.80 7.88
C LEU A 219 -5.24 9.98 9.39
N HIS A 220 -6.34 9.62 10.04
CA HIS A 220 -6.49 9.69 11.49
C HIS A 220 -5.42 8.87 12.21
N ASP A 221 -5.11 7.66 11.74
CA ASP A 221 -4.10 6.82 12.36
C ASP A 221 -2.67 7.36 12.21
N ARG A 222 -2.42 8.15 11.16
CA ARG A 222 -1.11 8.72 10.83
C ARG A 222 -0.89 10.12 11.38
N ILE A 223 -1.95 10.88 11.58
CA ILE A 223 -1.91 12.29 11.98
C ILE A 223 -2.33 12.37 13.45
N ARG A 224 -1.39 12.78 14.30
CA ARG A 224 -1.60 12.93 15.75
C ARG A 224 -1.31 14.36 16.20
#